data_AF-A0A6M3HTV8-F1
#
_entry.id   AF-A0A6M3HTV8-F1
#
_cell.length_a   1.000
_cell.length_b   1.000
_cell.length_c   1.000
_cell.angle_alpha   90.00
_cell.angle_beta   90.00
_cell.angle_gamma   90.00
#
_symmetry.space_group_name_H-M   'P 1'
#
loop_
_entity.id
_entity.type
_entity.pdbx_description
1 polymer ?
#
loop_
_entity_poly.entity_id
_entity_poly.type
_entity_poly.pdbx_seq_one_letter_code
_entity_poly.pdbx_strand_id
1 'polypeptide(L)'
;MKKKLVITIVLTIIIITSFLIYHFIKAVKVEESSKQEVAITQPSNYCLITYQVSKDNAKTWQKITVDDGRTPSEKAECWKKYLLLLKEFKTDIKEDKKWYGENQNGQLITKPAMKFSEKPFTKVKKSKKPLKNESTSSIEEQG
;
A
#
# COMPACT_ATOMS: atom_id res chain seq x y z
N MET A 1 24.36 -38.58 -55.23
CA MET A 1 23.59 -37.31 -55.34
C MET A 1 22.76 -37.00 -54.09
N LYS A 2 22.06 -38.00 -53.49
CA LYS A 2 21.22 -37.82 -52.28
C LYS A 2 21.93 -37.19 -51.07
N LYS A 3 23.16 -37.61 -50.74
CA LYS A 3 23.93 -37.07 -49.60
C LYS A 3 24.27 -35.57 -49.75
N LYS A 4 24.60 -35.12 -50.96
CA LYS A 4 24.87 -33.69 -51.24
C LYS A 4 23.60 -32.84 -51.12
N LEU A 5 22.46 -33.37 -51.60
CA LEU A 5 21.15 -32.73 -51.47
C LEU A 5 20.73 -32.55 -50.00
N VAL A 6 20.93 -33.59 -49.16
CA VAL A 6 20.62 -33.54 -47.72
C VAL A 6 21.49 -32.51 -47.00
N ILE A 7 22.78 -32.43 -47.32
CA ILE A 7 23.69 -31.44 -46.74
C ILE A 7 23.26 -30.00 -47.10
N THR A 8 22.85 -29.76 -48.35
CA THR A 8 22.36 -28.45 -48.78
C THR A 8 21.08 -28.04 -48.04
N ILE A 9 20.15 -28.97 -47.82
CA ILE A 9 18.91 -28.71 -47.08
C ILE A 9 19.18 -28.38 -45.60
N VAL A 10 20.13 -29.08 -44.97
CA VAL A 10 20.50 -28.80 -43.57
C VAL A 10 21.14 -27.41 -43.45
N LEU A 11 22.01 -27.02 -44.39
CA LEU A 11 22.64 -25.70 -44.42
C LEU A 11 21.62 -24.57 -44.59
N THR A 12 20.62 -24.72 -45.45
CA THR A 12 19.59 -23.68 -45.64
C THR A 12 18.73 -23.50 -44.41
N ILE A 13 18.40 -24.58 -43.69
CA ILE A 13 17.64 -24.50 -42.43
C ILE A 13 18.44 -23.76 -41.33
N ILE A 14 19.74 -24.00 -41.23
CA ILE A 14 20.61 -23.32 -40.25
C ILE A 14 20.68 -21.81 -40.52
N ILE A 15 20.75 -21.40 -41.79
CA ILE A 15 20.79 -19.98 -42.17
C ILE A 15 19.46 -19.29 -41.83
N ILE A 16 18.33 -19.91 -42.16
CA ILE A 16 17.00 -19.34 -41.89
C ILE A 16 16.76 -19.22 -40.38
N THR A 17 17.07 -20.25 -39.60
CA THR A 17 16.89 -20.23 -38.15
C THR A 17 17.78 -19.19 -37.48
N SER A 18 19.03 -19.06 -37.92
CA SER A 18 19.95 -18.03 -37.42
C SER A 18 19.46 -16.61 -37.73
N PHE A 19 18.91 -16.40 -38.92
CA PHE A 19 18.32 -15.12 -39.32
C PHE A 19 17.08 -14.75 -38.46
N LEU A 20 16.19 -15.73 -38.22
CA LEU A 20 15.02 -15.53 -37.37
C LEU A 20 15.41 -15.23 -35.92
N ILE A 21 16.37 -15.96 -35.35
CA ILE A 21 16.87 -15.72 -33.98
C ILE A 21 17.49 -14.33 -33.88
N TYR A 22 18.29 -13.91 -34.86
CA TYR A 22 18.90 -12.57 -34.86
C TYR A 22 17.85 -11.45 -34.88
N HIS A 23 16.82 -11.56 -35.73
CA HIS A 23 15.74 -10.59 -35.77
C HIS A 23 14.88 -10.60 -34.51
N PHE A 24 14.65 -11.77 -33.91
CA PHE A 24 13.93 -11.89 -32.63
C PHE A 24 14.69 -11.23 -31.49
N ILE A 25 16.01 -11.49 -31.36
CA ILE A 25 16.86 -10.82 -30.37
C ILE A 25 16.88 -9.31 -30.59
N LYS A 26 16.96 -8.84 -31.85
CA LYS A 26 16.89 -7.39 -32.14
C LYS A 26 15.55 -6.78 -31.74
N ALA A 27 14.43 -7.46 -32.00
CA ALA A 27 13.11 -7.00 -31.60
C ALA A 27 12.98 -6.90 -30.06
N VAL A 28 13.45 -7.93 -29.33
CA VAL A 28 13.48 -7.92 -27.86
C VAL A 28 14.40 -6.82 -27.32
N LYS A 29 15.56 -6.59 -27.95
CA LYS A 29 16.51 -5.54 -27.53
C LYS A 29 15.98 -4.12 -27.78
N VAL A 30 15.10 -3.93 -28.76
CA VAL A 30 14.40 -2.66 -29.02
C VAL A 30 13.29 -2.43 -27.99
N GLU A 31 12.61 -3.49 -27.55
CA GLU A 31 11.60 -3.42 -26.48
C GLU A 31 12.24 -3.21 -25.09
N GLU A 32 13.39 -3.82 -24.84
CA GLU A 32 14.16 -3.62 -23.60
C GLU A 32 14.87 -2.25 -23.55
N SER A 33 15.12 -1.65 -24.72
CA SER A 33 15.62 -0.28 -24.88
C SER A 33 14.55 0.79 -24.71
N SER A 34 13.26 0.44 -24.65
CA SER A 34 12.20 1.36 -24.20
C SER A 34 12.08 1.35 -22.68
N LYS A 35 13.21 1.23 -21.97
CA LYS A 35 13.31 1.56 -20.56
C LYS A 35 13.00 3.05 -20.44
N GLN A 36 11.71 3.31 -20.26
CA GLN A 36 11.11 4.58 -19.92
C GLN A 36 12.10 5.33 -19.03
N GLU A 37 12.64 6.43 -19.54
CA GLU A 37 13.38 7.38 -18.74
C GLU A 37 12.44 7.75 -17.60
N VAL A 38 12.68 7.15 -16.43
CA VAL A 38 11.98 7.49 -15.21
C VAL A 38 12.46 8.90 -14.93
N ALA A 39 11.72 9.88 -15.46
CA ALA A 39 11.84 11.25 -15.01
C ALA A 39 11.86 11.17 -13.50
N ILE A 40 12.96 11.58 -12.88
CA ILE A 40 13.11 11.62 -11.44
C ILE A 40 12.14 12.73 -10.99
N THR A 41 10.86 12.38 -10.92
CA THR A 41 9.81 13.28 -10.47
C THR A 41 10.02 13.41 -9.00
N GLN A 42 10.57 14.54 -8.58
CA GLN A 42 10.68 14.88 -7.18
C GLN A 42 9.30 14.66 -6.53
N PRO A 43 9.21 13.92 -5.43
CA PRO A 43 7.92 13.57 -4.85
C PRO A 43 7.16 14.84 -4.51
N SER A 44 5.96 14.98 -5.07
CA SER A 44 5.07 16.15 -4.87
C SER A 44 3.86 15.82 -3.99
N ASN A 45 3.70 14.56 -3.60
CA ASN A 45 2.57 14.11 -2.82
C ASN A 45 2.93 14.03 -1.34
N TYR A 46 1.97 14.31 -0.49
CA TYR A 46 2.05 14.14 0.95
C TYR A 46 1.07 13.05 1.35
N CYS A 47 1.42 12.28 2.37
CA CYS A 47 0.72 11.04 2.67
C CYS A 47 0.61 10.84 4.17
N LEU A 48 -0.62 10.72 4.65
CA LEU A 48 -0.94 10.52 6.06
C LEU A 48 -1.43 9.09 6.24
N ILE A 49 -0.71 8.30 7.03
CA ILE A 49 -1.07 6.91 7.36
C ILE A 49 -1.36 6.83 8.86
N THR A 50 -2.54 6.35 9.22
CA THR A 50 -2.97 6.21 10.62
C THR A 50 -3.73 4.91 10.85
N TYR A 51 -3.74 4.45 12.10
CA TYR A 51 -4.63 3.40 12.58
C TYR A 51 -5.03 3.68 14.03
N GLN A 52 -5.86 2.82 14.63
CA GLN A 52 -6.22 2.91 16.05
C GLN A 52 -5.75 1.66 16.79
N VAL A 53 -5.20 1.84 17.99
CA VAL A 53 -4.78 0.77 18.89
C VAL A 53 -5.58 0.83 20.20
N SER A 54 -5.93 -0.32 20.75
CA SER A 54 -6.51 -0.45 22.09
C SER A 54 -5.52 -1.15 23.03
N LYS A 55 -5.45 -0.67 24.27
CA LYS A 55 -4.65 -1.27 25.36
C LYS A 55 -5.52 -1.91 26.45
N ASP A 56 -6.83 -1.82 26.30
CA ASP A 56 -7.85 -2.15 27.31
C ASP A 56 -8.94 -3.05 26.73
N ASN A 57 -8.54 -3.95 25.83
CA ASN A 57 -9.41 -4.93 25.18
C ASN A 57 -10.61 -4.30 24.44
N ALA A 58 -10.30 -3.42 23.49
CA ALA A 58 -11.27 -2.71 22.63
C ALA A 58 -12.23 -1.73 23.33
N LYS A 59 -12.01 -1.40 24.63
CA LYS A 59 -12.82 -0.42 25.35
C LYS A 59 -12.52 1.01 24.90
N THR A 60 -11.24 1.36 24.75
CA THR A 60 -10.79 2.66 24.24
C THR A 60 -9.81 2.49 23.08
N TRP A 61 -9.80 3.50 22.21
CA TRP A 61 -9.03 3.50 20.98
C TRP A 61 -8.18 4.76 20.88
N GLN A 62 -6.87 4.57 20.69
CA GLN A 62 -5.90 5.64 20.55
C GLN A 62 -5.42 5.67 19.10
N LYS A 63 -5.47 6.85 18.47
CA LYS A 63 -4.96 7.03 17.10
C LYS A 63 -3.43 7.00 17.10
N ILE A 64 -2.86 6.17 16.24
CA ILE A 64 -1.44 6.09 15.95
C ILE A 64 -1.18 6.61 14.54
N THR A 65 -0.08 7.34 14.38
CA THR A 65 0.39 7.87 13.10
C THR A 65 1.63 7.09 12.68
N VAL A 66 1.57 6.46 11.50
CA VAL A 66 2.70 5.76 10.88
C VAL A 66 3.48 6.72 9.99
N ASP A 67 2.77 7.55 9.23
CA ASP A 67 3.34 8.63 8.42
C ASP A 67 2.51 9.89 8.67
N ASP A 68 3.16 11.01 9.00
CA ASP A 68 2.47 12.24 9.39
C ASP A 68 2.18 13.17 8.21
N GLY A 69 2.64 12.81 7.00
CA GLY A 69 2.37 13.53 5.76
C GLY A 69 2.93 14.96 5.74
N ARG A 70 4.00 15.23 6.49
CA ARG A 70 4.69 16.54 6.41
C ARG A 70 5.78 16.61 5.36
N THR A 71 6.37 15.46 5.05
CA THR A 71 7.42 15.36 4.05
C THR A 71 6.82 14.84 2.75
N PRO A 72 7.20 15.41 1.59
CA PRO A 72 6.81 14.84 0.31
C PRO A 72 7.32 13.40 0.18
N SER A 73 6.50 12.52 -0.37
CA SER A 73 6.79 11.10 -0.58
C SER A 73 6.21 10.63 -1.90
N GLU A 74 6.82 9.59 -2.47
CA GLU A 74 6.26 8.94 -3.65
C GLU A 74 4.99 8.17 -3.28
N LYS A 75 3.98 8.18 -4.15
CA LYS A 75 2.74 7.41 -3.93
C LYS A 75 3.04 5.92 -3.73
N ALA A 76 4.00 5.38 -4.48
CA ALA A 76 4.40 3.98 -4.39
C ALA A 76 4.99 3.63 -3.01
N GLU A 77 5.84 4.50 -2.45
CA GLU A 77 6.39 4.32 -1.10
C GLU A 77 5.28 4.32 -0.04
N CYS A 78 4.30 5.21 -0.19
CA CYS A 78 3.14 5.24 0.71
C CYS A 78 2.27 3.99 0.64
N TRP A 79 1.98 3.52 -0.57
CA TRP A 79 1.29 2.25 -0.75
C TRP A 79 2.07 1.10 -0.13
N LYS A 80 3.39 1.07 -0.28
CA LYS A 80 4.25 0.05 0.36
C LYS A 80 4.11 0.07 1.88
N LYS A 81 4.21 1.25 2.51
CA LYS A 81 4.01 1.40 3.98
C LYS A 81 2.62 0.95 4.40
N TYR A 82 1.59 1.36 3.67
CA TYR A 82 0.20 1.01 3.99
C TYR A 82 -0.08 -0.49 3.84
N LEU A 83 0.43 -1.14 2.78
CA LEU A 83 0.30 -2.57 2.58
C LEU A 83 1.02 -3.37 3.67
N LEU A 84 2.18 -2.90 4.15
CA LEU A 84 2.86 -3.51 5.29
C LEU A 84 2.03 -3.41 6.56
N LEU A 85 1.44 -2.24 6.84
CA LEU A 85 0.51 -2.05 7.96
C LEU A 85 -0.69 -3.00 7.85
N LEU A 86 -1.28 -3.15 6.66
CA LEU A 86 -2.45 -4.01 6.45
C LEU A 86 -2.19 -5.49 6.75
N LYS A 87 -0.93 -5.96 6.71
CA LYS A 87 -0.60 -7.34 7.10
C LYS A 87 -0.89 -7.65 8.57
N GLU A 88 -0.97 -6.63 9.42
CA GLU A 88 -1.34 -6.79 10.84
C GLU A 88 -2.86 -6.91 11.05
N PHE A 89 -3.66 -6.62 10.01
CA PHE A 89 -5.12 -6.68 10.07
C PHE A 89 -5.60 -8.04 9.56
N LYS A 90 -5.89 -8.95 10.48
CA LYS A 90 -6.53 -10.23 10.18
C LYS A 90 -7.94 -9.99 9.60
N THR A 91 -8.36 -10.81 8.65
CA THR A 91 -9.69 -10.75 8.03
C THR A 91 -10.75 -11.55 8.79
N ASP A 92 -10.36 -12.20 9.89
CA ASP A 92 -11.24 -13.05 10.66
C ASP A 92 -12.29 -12.21 11.38
N ILE A 93 -13.56 -12.52 11.13
CA ILE A 93 -14.67 -11.91 11.83
C ILE A 93 -14.71 -12.52 13.22
N LYS A 94 -14.42 -11.73 14.25
CA LYS A 94 -14.56 -12.16 15.64
C LYS A 94 -16.05 -12.36 15.98
N GLU A 95 -16.34 -13.12 17.02
CA GLU A 95 -17.71 -13.42 17.49
C GLU A 95 -18.55 -12.16 17.71
N ASP A 96 -17.90 -11.05 18.08
CA ASP A 96 -18.53 -9.74 18.28
C ASP A 96 -18.86 -9.00 16.97
N LYS A 97 -18.69 -9.66 15.82
CA LYS A 97 -18.90 -9.14 14.45
C LYS A 97 -18.11 -7.85 14.15
N LYS A 98 -17.06 -7.58 14.92
CA LYS A 98 -16.23 -6.40 14.73
C LYS A 98 -14.91 -6.80 14.07
N TRP A 99 -14.47 -5.95 13.15
CA TRP A 99 -13.23 -6.16 12.43
C TRP A 99 -12.06 -5.53 13.19
N TYR A 100 -11.25 -6.40 13.81
CA TYR A 100 -10.06 -6.04 14.57
C TYR A 100 -8.87 -6.90 14.12
N GLY A 101 -7.75 -6.26 13.88
CA GLY A 101 -6.45 -6.92 13.76
C GLY A 101 -5.76 -7.06 15.11
N GLU A 102 -4.53 -7.55 15.06
CA GLU A 102 -3.65 -7.66 16.21
C GLU A 102 -2.23 -7.34 15.76
N ASN A 103 -1.60 -6.34 16.39
CA ASN A 103 -0.22 -6.00 16.07
C ASN A 103 0.77 -7.01 16.69
N GLN A 104 2.07 -6.82 16.41
CA GLN A 104 3.13 -7.68 16.94
C GLN A 104 3.21 -7.75 18.48
N ASN A 105 2.62 -6.77 19.18
CA ASN A 105 2.59 -6.70 20.64
C ASN A 105 1.31 -7.33 21.23
N GLY A 106 0.49 -8.00 20.43
CA GLY A 106 -0.78 -8.58 20.87
C GLY A 106 -1.89 -7.54 21.14
N GLN A 107 -1.72 -6.30 20.67
CA GLN A 107 -2.70 -5.24 20.89
C GLN A 107 -3.73 -5.22 19.76
N LEU A 108 -5.00 -5.06 20.12
CA LEU A 108 -6.07 -4.92 19.14
C LEU A 108 -5.89 -3.64 18.34
N ILE A 109 -5.99 -3.77 17.02
CA ILE A 109 -5.89 -2.64 16.08
C ILE A 109 -7.12 -2.56 15.17
N THR A 110 -7.47 -1.35 14.74
CA THR A 110 -8.61 -1.13 13.85
C THR A 110 -8.44 0.13 13.00
N LYS A 111 -9.36 0.31 12.05
CA LYS A 111 -9.52 1.51 11.21
C LYS A 111 -8.19 2.00 10.60
N PRO A 112 -7.47 1.15 9.85
CA PRO A 112 -6.35 1.62 9.06
C PRO A 112 -6.86 2.63 8.03
N ALA A 113 -6.14 3.72 7.85
CA ALA A 113 -6.49 4.77 6.91
C ALA A 113 -5.23 5.38 6.29
N MET A 114 -5.29 5.62 4.99
CA MET A 114 -4.29 6.37 4.24
C MET A 114 -4.97 7.51 3.50
N LYS A 115 -4.34 8.69 3.47
CA LYS A 115 -4.79 9.86 2.72
C LYS A 115 -3.63 10.48 1.96
N PHE A 116 -3.90 10.98 0.77
CA PHE A 116 -2.96 11.79 -0.01
C PHE A 116 -3.38 13.26 -0.01
N SER A 117 -2.41 14.13 -0.20
CA SER A 117 -2.59 15.58 -0.34
C SER A 117 -1.48 16.15 -1.23
N GLU A 118 -1.77 17.24 -1.93
CA GLU A 118 -0.77 18.03 -2.68
C GLU A 118 0.00 18.99 -1.76
N LYS A 119 -0.46 19.18 -0.52
CA LYS A 119 0.16 20.04 0.51
C LYS A 119 0.45 19.27 1.80
N PRO A 120 1.44 19.68 2.62
CA PRO A 120 1.72 19.05 3.90
C PRO A 120 0.50 18.99 4.82
N PHE A 121 0.34 17.89 5.54
CA PHE A 121 -0.72 17.76 6.55
C PHE A 121 -0.39 18.59 7.80
N THR A 122 -1.38 19.34 8.30
CA THR A 122 -1.24 20.10 9.54
C THR A 122 -1.41 19.21 10.77
N LYS A 123 -0.73 19.54 11.88
CA LYS A 123 -0.93 18.82 13.16
C LYS A 123 -2.39 18.93 13.57
N VAL A 124 -3.09 17.80 13.64
CA VAL A 124 -4.37 17.72 14.34
C VAL A 124 -4.09 17.98 15.82
N LYS A 125 -4.37 19.20 16.31
CA LYS A 125 -4.46 19.45 17.76
C LYS A 125 -5.49 18.46 18.29
N LYS A 126 -5.12 17.63 19.28
CA LYS A 126 -6.07 16.79 20.02
C LYS A 126 -7.14 17.74 20.56
N SER A 127 -8.31 17.80 19.95
CA SER A 127 -9.46 18.45 20.55
C SER A 127 -9.72 17.70 21.85
N LYS A 128 -9.54 18.37 22.99
CA LYS A 128 -10.06 17.88 24.26
C LYS A 128 -11.54 17.62 24.02
N LYS A 129 -11.95 16.36 24.11
CA LYS A 129 -13.36 15.96 24.15
C LYS A 129 -14.01 16.79 25.28
N PRO A 130 -15.13 17.50 25.06
CA PRO A 130 -15.85 18.10 26.18
C PRO A 130 -16.22 16.98 27.14
N LEU A 131 -15.83 17.13 28.40
CA LEU A 131 -16.31 16.30 29.50
C LEU A 131 -17.82 16.60 29.60
N LYS A 132 -18.66 15.68 29.12
CA LYS A 132 -20.10 15.75 29.34
C LYS A 132 -20.32 15.43 30.81
N ASN A 133 -20.31 16.47 31.65
CA ASN A 133 -20.83 16.36 33.02
C ASN A 133 -22.35 16.27 32.88
N GLU A 134 -22.83 15.04 32.80
CA GLU A 134 -24.24 14.71 32.96
C GLU A 134 -24.51 14.66 34.46
N SER A 135 -24.67 15.85 35.06
CA SER A 135 -25.28 15.99 36.38
C SER A 135 -26.78 15.86 36.19
N THR A 136 -27.28 14.62 36.31
CA THR A 136 -28.69 14.35 36.52
C THR A 136 -29.09 14.95 37.86
N SER A 137 -29.81 16.07 37.83
CA SER A 137 -30.54 16.61 38.97
C SER A 137 -32.02 16.37 38.68
N SER A 138 -32.50 15.20 39.08
CA SER A 138 -33.93 14.96 39.27
C SER A 138 -34.33 15.69 40.55
N ILE A 139 -35.07 16.79 40.43
CA ILE A 139 -35.89 17.30 41.53
C ILE A 139 -37.33 16.98 41.13
N GLU A 140 -37.86 15.94 41.77
CA GLU A 140 -39.28 15.89 42.10
C GLU A 140 -39.55 17.03 43.08
N GLU A 141 -40.52 17.90 42.78
CA GLU A 141 -41.54 18.28 43.77
C GLU A 141 -42.70 19.04 43.12
N GLN A 142 -43.84 18.92 43.79
CA GLN A 142 -45.21 19.14 43.36
C GLN A 142 -45.59 20.61 43.12
N GLY A 143 -46.65 20.78 42.34
CA GLY A 143 -47.47 21.99 42.22
C GLY A 143 -48.74 21.71 41.44
#